data_AF-A0AAN4WUA4-F1
#
_entry.id   AF-A0AAN4WUA4-F1
#
_cell.length_a   1.000
_cell.length_b   1.000
_cell.length_c   1.000
_cell.angle_alpha   90.00
_cell.angle_beta   90.00
_cell.angle_gamma   90.00
#
_symmetry.space_group_name_H-M   'P 1'
#
loop_
_entity.id
_entity.type
_entity.pdbx_description
1 polymer ?
#
loop_
_entity_poly.entity_id
_entity_poly.type
_entity_poly.pdbx_seq_one_letter_code
_entity_poly.pdbx_strand_id
1 'polypeptide(L)'
;MTCPVLNHTPFRAQVFPHRDAERRSAALVIVKGTWQLAAAPGLPPRLAAAQDQAAISREGERQTLGSLPLGAAQAAAIAPRAHELWTCLESEYVPPKPRFDCIVNGWAVAPQGRPVPSIDAAVDYLAHGGSRRLIELRAFAPRTWLPELGAIGRLRASGEATASRIPLLRPFAFGGQEKDPQTGHVNAFEPNPEGMGWYRSAAAARGAPLPWLEPLDRAITTWDDTLEPIALGHVPPTTSHAATCRAPSATPGNRPARPTCPRISTHATTTPRPMRCNCAKAPARAMPWPCMACRKGARCISPGPRSR
;
A
#
# COMPACT_ATOMS: atom_id res chain seq x y z
N MET A 1 -31.57 5.51 9.96
CA MET A 1 -31.33 5.10 11.36
C MET A 1 -29.83 5.19 11.61
N THR A 2 -29.39 6.12 12.43
CA THR A 2 -28.00 6.17 12.91
C THR A 2 -27.91 5.25 14.12
N CYS A 3 -27.18 4.14 14.01
CA CYS A 3 -26.87 3.28 15.15
C CYS A 3 -25.62 3.87 15.83
N PRO A 4 -25.71 4.48 17.03
CA PRO A 4 -24.54 5.02 17.69
C PRO A 4 -23.63 3.87 18.13
N VAL A 5 -22.37 3.89 17.69
CA VAL A 5 -21.34 2.97 18.20
C VAL A 5 -20.66 3.62 19.39
N LEU A 6 -20.71 2.93 20.53
CA LEU A 6 -19.96 3.30 21.73
C LEU A 6 -18.54 2.73 21.61
N ASN A 7 -17.56 3.60 21.44
CA ASN A 7 -16.16 3.22 21.31
C ASN A 7 -15.44 3.35 22.66
N HIS A 8 -15.11 2.21 23.27
CA HIS A 8 -14.36 2.14 24.53
C HIS A 8 -12.84 2.05 24.35
N THR A 9 -12.35 2.28 23.13
CA THR A 9 -10.92 2.26 22.80
C THR A 9 -10.40 3.68 22.58
N PRO A 10 -9.08 3.93 22.72
CA PRO A 10 -8.50 5.23 22.35
C PRO A 10 -8.45 5.46 20.83
N PHE A 11 -8.80 4.45 20.03
CA PHE A 11 -8.66 4.46 18.58
C PHE A 11 -9.80 5.21 17.89
N ARG A 12 -9.56 5.70 16.68
CA ARG A 12 -10.64 6.31 15.89
C ARG A 12 -11.58 5.22 15.40
N ALA A 13 -12.88 5.49 15.45
CA ALA A 13 -13.89 4.59 14.92
C ALA A 13 -14.92 5.35 14.10
N GLN A 14 -15.38 4.75 13.00
CA GLN A 14 -16.44 5.28 12.17
C GLN A 14 -17.37 4.15 11.72
N VAL A 15 -18.63 4.51 11.51
CA VAL A 15 -19.68 3.57 11.07
C VAL A 15 -20.33 4.14 9.84
N PHE A 16 -20.57 3.30 8.83
CA PHE A 16 -21.33 3.68 7.66
C PHE A 16 -22.17 2.52 7.13
N PRO A 17 -23.26 2.83 6.40
CA PRO A 17 -24.04 1.81 5.71
C PRO A 17 -23.18 1.10 4.65
N HIS A 18 -23.23 -0.22 4.63
CA HIS A 18 -22.57 -1.06 3.65
C HIS A 18 -23.59 -2.04 3.06
N ARG A 19 -23.31 -2.50 1.84
CA ARG A 19 -24.01 -3.64 1.24
C ARG A 19 -23.00 -4.73 0.96
N ASP A 20 -23.28 -5.92 1.49
CA ASP A 20 -22.45 -7.09 1.22
C ASP A 20 -22.59 -7.57 -0.23
N ALA A 21 -21.87 -8.64 -0.57
CA ALA A 21 -21.90 -9.25 -1.90
C ALA A 21 -23.32 -9.73 -2.29
N GLU A 22 -24.16 -10.09 -1.31
CA GLU A 22 -25.55 -10.49 -1.49
C GLU A 22 -26.54 -9.30 -1.47
N ARG A 23 -26.04 -8.06 -1.48
CA ARG A 23 -26.80 -6.80 -1.42
C ARG A 23 -27.60 -6.60 -0.13
N ARG A 24 -27.32 -7.34 0.93
CA ARG A 24 -27.94 -7.13 2.25
C ARG A 24 -27.33 -5.90 2.91
N SER A 25 -28.17 -5.13 3.57
CA SER A 25 -27.72 -3.94 4.31
C SER A 25 -27.02 -4.36 5.61
N ALA A 26 -25.79 -3.92 5.79
CA ALA A 26 -25.01 -4.08 7.00
C ALA A 26 -24.47 -2.72 7.47
N ALA A 27 -24.11 -2.64 8.75
CA ALA A 27 -23.30 -1.54 9.26
C ALA A 27 -21.83 -1.98 9.24
N LEU A 28 -20.99 -1.26 8.49
CA LEU A 28 -19.54 -1.48 8.52
C LEU A 28 -18.94 -0.57 9.59
N VAL A 29 -18.23 -1.18 10.53
CA VAL A 29 -17.49 -0.49 11.60
C VAL A 29 -16.02 -0.55 11.25
N ILE A 30 -15.39 0.61 11.09
CA ILE A 30 -13.94 0.74 10.95
C ILE A 30 -13.38 1.21 12.28
N VAL A 31 -12.31 0.56 12.74
CA VAL A 31 -11.48 1.03 13.86
C VAL A 31 -10.06 1.19 13.35
N LYS A 32 -9.50 2.39 13.50
CA LYS A 32 -8.13 2.73 13.10
C LYS A 32 -7.31 3.09 14.32
N GLY A 33 -6.28 2.28 14.57
CA GLY A 33 -5.22 2.60 15.50
C GLY A 33 -3.99 3.12 14.77
N THR A 34 -3.30 4.04 15.43
CA THR A 34 -1.96 4.51 15.06
C THR A 34 -1.03 4.12 16.19
N TRP A 35 0.08 3.50 15.83
CA TRP A 35 1.09 3.05 16.78
C TRP A 35 2.45 3.63 16.38
N GLN A 36 3.27 3.88 17.39
CA GLN A 36 4.68 4.20 17.25
C GLN A 36 5.51 2.98 17.59
N LEU A 37 6.60 2.77 16.85
CA LEU A 37 7.58 1.76 17.21
C LEU A 37 8.44 2.31 18.35
N ALA A 38 8.19 1.84 19.57
CA ALA A 38 9.00 2.14 20.74
C ALA A 38 10.15 1.14 20.83
N ALA A 39 11.38 1.63 20.64
CA ALA A 39 12.59 0.86 20.87
C ALA A 39 13.27 1.36 22.14
N ALA A 40 13.60 0.44 23.05
CA ALA A 40 14.42 0.70 24.22
C ALA A 40 15.71 -0.13 24.11
N PRO A 41 16.88 0.41 24.51
CA PRO A 41 18.12 -0.35 24.49
C PRO A 41 17.98 -1.70 25.20
N GLY A 42 18.40 -2.79 24.55
CA GLY A 42 18.36 -4.14 25.10
C GLY A 42 16.98 -4.81 25.10
N LEU A 43 15.92 -4.17 24.62
CA LEU A 43 14.59 -4.77 24.49
C LEU A 43 14.15 -4.85 23.02
N PRO A 44 13.39 -5.89 22.64
CA PRO A 44 12.80 -5.94 21.30
C PRO A 44 11.87 -4.74 21.11
N PRO A 45 11.85 -4.12 19.91
CA PRO A 45 10.92 -3.04 19.60
C PRO A 45 9.48 -3.47 19.86
N ARG A 46 8.67 -2.58 20.43
CA ARG A 46 7.24 -2.81 20.68
C ARG A 46 6.41 -1.71 20.07
N LEU A 47 5.19 -2.04 19.68
CA LEU A 47 4.20 -1.05 19.26
C LEU A 47 3.56 -0.43 20.50
N ALA A 48 3.68 0.89 20.64
CA ALA A 48 2.94 1.69 21.62
C ALA A 48 1.86 2.48 20.88
N ALA A 49 0.66 2.60 21.45
CA ALA A 49 -0.38 3.43 20.86
C ALA A 49 0.13 4.88 20.80
N ALA A 50 0.03 5.51 19.62
CA ALA A 50 0.41 6.90 19.46
C ALA A 50 -0.53 7.81 20.28
N GLN A 51 0.01 8.89 20.83
CA GLN A 51 -0.81 9.90 21.52
C GLN A 51 -1.86 10.49 20.56
N ASP A 52 -1.43 10.80 19.34
CA ASP A 52 -2.28 11.26 18.26
C ASP A 52 -2.65 10.12 17.31
N GLN A 53 -3.95 9.89 17.18
CA GLN A 53 -4.51 8.87 16.29
C GLN A 53 -4.84 9.49 14.94
N ALA A 54 -4.29 8.92 13.86
CA ALA A 54 -4.57 9.33 12.50
C ALA A 54 -6.08 9.25 12.19
N ALA A 55 -6.58 10.19 11.38
CA ALA A 55 -7.97 10.17 10.94
C ALA A 55 -8.26 8.94 10.06
N ILE A 56 -9.51 8.48 10.08
CA ILE A 56 -10.01 7.51 9.11
C ILE A 56 -10.26 8.26 7.79
N SER A 57 -9.57 7.86 6.73
CA SER A 57 -9.65 8.49 5.41
C SER A 57 -10.59 7.74 4.47
N ARG A 58 -11.49 8.51 3.83
CA ARG A 58 -12.37 8.00 2.76
C ARG A 58 -11.63 7.85 1.44
N GLU A 59 -10.60 8.65 1.23
CA GLU A 59 -9.76 8.60 0.05
C GLU A 59 -8.47 7.84 0.38
N GLY A 60 -7.90 7.18 -0.61
CA GLY A 60 -6.54 6.66 -0.46
C GLY A 60 -5.56 7.80 -0.19
N GLU A 61 -4.59 7.55 0.69
CA GLU A 61 -3.54 8.52 0.95
C GLU A 61 -2.60 8.59 -0.25
N ARG A 62 -2.46 9.79 -0.79
CA ARG A 62 -1.55 10.08 -1.91
C ARG A 62 -0.53 11.10 -1.47
N GLN A 63 0.69 10.94 -1.97
CA GLN A 63 1.77 11.89 -1.78
C GLN A 63 2.37 12.26 -3.13
N THR A 64 3.11 13.36 -3.22
CA THR A 64 3.90 13.67 -4.41
C THR A 64 5.30 13.11 -4.26
N LEU A 65 5.97 12.77 -5.36
CA LEU A 65 7.37 12.33 -5.28
C LEU A 65 8.27 13.42 -4.69
N GLY A 66 7.98 14.69 -5.00
CA GLY A 66 8.70 15.85 -4.48
C GLY A 66 8.53 16.11 -2.99
N SER A 67 7.49 15.56 -2.33
CA SER A 67 7.33 15.69 -0.87
C SER A 67 8.20 14.71 -0.09
N LEU A 68 8.82 13.73 -0.75
CA LEU A 68 9.71 12.80 -0.09
C LEU A 68 10.99 13.50 0.39
N PRO A 69 11.54 13.13 1.56
CA PRO A 69 12.74 13.72 2.11
C PRO A 69 14.00 13.22 1.37
N LEU A 70 14.13 13.59 0.10
CA LEU A 70 15.24 13.20 -0.79
C LEU A 70 16.46 14.10 -0.59
N GLY A 71 17.66 13.56 -0.83
CA GLY A 71 18.87 14.38 -0.93
C GLY A 71 18.87 15.25 -2.19
N ALA A 72 19.74 16.26 -2.27
CA ALA A 72 19.76 17.20 -3.39
C ALA A 72 19.91 16.52 -4.76
N ALA A 73 20.83 15.56 -4.90
CA ALA A 73 21.02 14.81 -6.14
C ALA A 73 19.79 13.97 -6.52
N GLN A 74 19.12 13.36 -5.54
CA GLN A 74 17.88 12.60 -5.73
C GLN A 74 16.72 13.50 -6.15
N ALA A 75 16.54 14.63 -5.47
CA ALA A 75 15.52 15.62 -5.79
C ALA A 75 15.71 16.19 -7.20
N ALA A 76 16.96 16.50 -7.59
CA ALA A 76 17.28 16.96 -8.95
C ALA A 76 16.96 15.89 -10.00
N ALA A 77 17.31 14.63 -9.74
CA ALA A 77 17.06 13.53 -10.67
C ALA A 77 15.57 13.25 -10.92
N ILE A 78 14.71 13.50 -9.92
CA ILE A 78 13.25 13.34 -10.07
C ILE A 78 12.50 14.66 -10.26
N ALA A 79 13.19 15.79 -10.43
CA ALA A 79 12.55 17.10 -10.58
C ALA A 79 11.45 17.13 -11.66
N PRO A 80 11.61 16.52 -12.86
CA PRO A 80 10.55 16.46 -13.87
C PRO A 80 9.28 15.73 -13.38
N ARG A 81 9.46 14.80 -12.44
CA ARG A 81 8.43 13.92 -11.88
C ARG A 81 7.97 14.34 -10.48
N ALA A 82 8.49 15.44 -9.94
CA ALA A 82 8.26 15.83 -8.54
C ALA A 82 6.77 16.05 -8.20
N HIS A 83 5.95 16.38 -9.20
CA HIS A 83 4.51 16.60 -9.08
C HIS A 83 3.68 15.31 -9.21
N GLU A 84 4.28 14.20 -9.65
CA GLU A 84 3.58 12.93 -9.82
C GLU A 84 3.06 12.43 -8.47
N LEU A 85 1.79 12.01 -8.48
CA LEU A 85 1.13 11.45 -7.33
C LEU A 85 1.25 9.93 -7.35
N TRP A 86 1.47 9.36 -6.18
CA TRP A 86 1.40 7.92 -5.97
C TRP A 86 0.56 7.61 -4.73
N THR A 87 -0.06 6.44 -4.71
CA THR A 87 -0.94 6.01 -3.62
C THR A 87 -0.11 5.27 -2.58
N CYS A 88 0.09 5.90 -1.42
CA CYS A 88 0.85 5.31 -0.32
C CYS A 88 -0.01 4.33 0.49
N LEU A 89 -1.32 4.61 0.59
CA LEU A 89 -2.30 3.78 1.30
C LEU A 89 -3.64 3.80 0.55
N GLU A 90 -4.34 2.66 0.54
CA GLU A 90 -5.70 2.59 0.00
C GLU A 90 -6.70 3.37 0.86
N SER A 91 -7.88 3.60 0.27
CA SER A 91 -9.04 4.02 1.04
C SER A 91 -9.33 3.01 2.15
N GLU A 92 -9.67 3.50 3.34
CA GLU A 92 -10.08 2.64 4.44
C GLU A 92 -11.54 2.17 4.29
N TYR A 93 -12.28 2.77 3.35
CA TYR A 93 -13.65 2.42 2.98
C TYR A 93 -13.71 1.28 1.94
N VAL A 94 -12.77 0.35 2.04
CA VAL A 94 -12.77 -0.86 1.22
C VAL A 94 -13.63 -1.95 1.88
N PRO A 95 -14.25 -2.85 1.09
CA PRO A 95 -14.93 -4.02 1.65
C PRO A 95 -14.03 -4.80 2.61
N PRO A 96 -14.60 -5.55 3.58
CA PRO A 96 -13.81 -6.35 4.51
C PRO A 96 -12.80 -7.22 3.78
N LYS A 97 -11.52 -7.01 4.09
CA LYS A 97 -10.43 -7.79 3.49
C LYS A 97 -10.45 -9.19 4.10
N PRO A 98 -10.47 -10.26 3.29
CA PRO A 98 -10.53 -11.63 3.81
C PRO A 98 -9.23 -12.05 4.54
N ARG A 99 -8.16 -11.26 4.38
CA ARG A 99 -6.85 -11.47 4.97
C ARG A 99 -6.28 -10.13 5.44
N PHE A 100 -5.27 -10.20 6.29
CA PHE A 100 -4.48 -9.06 6.71
C PHE A 100 -3.50 -8.66 5.62
N ASP A 101 -3.47 -7.38 5.27
CA ASP A 101 -2.46 -6.79 4.40
C ASP A 101 -1.42 -6.07 5.25
N CYS A 102 -0.14 -6.34 5.00
CA CYS A 102 0.98 -5.61 5.60
C CYS A 102 1.63 -4.74 4.53
N ILE A 103 1.54 -3.42 4.67
CA ILE A 103 2.21 -2.47 3.79
C ILE A 103 3.43 -1.94 4.54
N VAL A 104 4.60 -2.15 3.96
CA VAL A 104 5.86 -1.62 4.49
C VAL A 104 6.31 -0.51 3.55
N ASN A 105 6.68 0.64 4.09
CA ASN A 105 7.39 1.70 3.37
C ASN A 105 8.75 1.88 4.03
N GLY A 106 9.81 1.97 3.24
CA GLY A 106 11.17 1.92 3.79
C GLY A 106 12.19 2.62 2.93
N TRP A 107 13.38 2.77 3.51
CA TRP A 107 14.57 3.33 2.89
C TRP A 107 15.72 2.36 3.12
N ALA A 108 16.53 2.11 2.10
CA ALA A 108 17.87 1.58 2.29
C ALA A 108 18.74 2.70 2.84
N VAL A 109 19.43 2.47 3.96
CA VAL A 109 20.29 3.47 4.61
C VAL A 109 21.73 2.99 4.54
N ALA A 110 22.62 3.86 4.10
CA ALA A 110 24.01 3.53 3.92
C ALA A 110 24.67 3.20 5.27
N PRO A 111 25.53 2.17 5.33
CA PRO A 111 26.27 1.85 6.54
C PRO A 111 27.02 3.08 7.07
N GLN A 112 26.92 3.34 8.37
CA GLN A 112 27.58 4.48 9.03
C GLN A 112 27.16 5.87 8.50
N GLY A 113 26.07 5.95 7.73
CA GLY A 113 25.55 7.21 7.16
C GLY A 113 26.40 7.81 6.03
N ARG A 114 27.45 7.12 5.58
CA ARG A 114 28.33 7.60 4.50
C ARG A 114 27.65 7.42 3.14
N PRO A 115 27.53 8.47 2.29
CA PRO A 115 26.95 8.31 0.96
C PRO A 115 27.70 7.28 0.12
N VAL A 116 26.96 6.38 -0.53
CA VAL A 116 27.49 5.31 -1.39
C VAL A 116 26.73 5.28 -2.72
N PRO A 117 27.31 4.72 -3.80
CA PRO A 117 26.63 4.61 -5.09
C PRO A 117 25.48 3.58 -5.08
N SER A 118 25.56 2.57 -4.21
CA SER A 118 24.51 1.56 -4.05
C SER A 118 24.49 0.94 -2.66
N ILE A 119 23.33 0.42 -2.25
CA ILE A 119 23.09 -0.24 -0.97
C ILE A 119 22.31 -1.52 -1.24
N ASP A 120 22.86 -2.66 -0.81
CA ASP A 120 22.12 -3.93 -0.82
C ASP A 120 21.19 -3.96 0.40
N ALA A 121 19.93 -4.30 0.17
CA ALA A 121 18.92 -4.30 1.21
C ALA A 121 18.02 -5.54 1.09
N ALA A 122 17.68 -6.09 2.24
CA ALA A 122 16.70 -7.16 2.36
C ALA A 122 15.71 -6.83 3.47
N VAL A 123 14.46 -7.24 3.28
CA VAL A 123 13.46 -7.24 4.34
C VAL A 123 13.06 -8.66 4.61
N ASP A 124 13.20 -9.05 5.88
CA ASP A 124 12.82 -10.37 6.38
C ASP A 124 11.63 -10.23 7.35
N TYR A 125 10.80 -11.26 7.41
CA TYR A 125 9.75 -11.39 8.42
C TYR A 125 9.82 -12.75 9.09
N LEU A 126 9.43 -12.79 10.37
CA LEU A 126 9.38 -14.03 11.13
C LEU A 126 8.03 -14.72 10.89
N ALA A 127 8.07 -16.00 10.51
CA ALA A 127 6.89 -16.83 10.33
C ALA A 127 7.16 -18.26 10.82
N HIS A 128 6.27 -18.80 11.64
CA HIS A 128 6.34 -20.19 12.13
C HIS A 128 7.68 -20.56 12.78
N GLY A 129 8.30 -19.64 13.52
CA GLY A 129 9.58 -19.89 14.21
C GLY A 129 10.83 -19.78 13.31
N GLY A 130 10.71 -19.35 12.06
CA GLY A 130 11.82 -19.09 11.16
C GLY A 130 11.76 -17.71 10.50
N SER A 131 12.88 -17.30 9.89
CA SER A 131 12.94 -16.10 9.05
C SER A 131 12.52 -16.42 7.62
N ARG A 132 11.78 -15.52 6.99
CA ARG A 132 11.41 -15.57 5.58
C ARG A 132 11.77 -14.25 4.90
N ARG A 133 12.40 -14.35 3.74
CA ARG A 133 12.72 -13.20 2.88
C ARG A 133 11.44 -12.67 2.25
N LEU A 134 11.14 -11.40 2.48
CA LEU A 134 10.08 -10.67 1.78
C LEU A 134 10.59 -10.12 0.45
N ILE A 135 11.75 -9.46 0.49
CA ILE A 135 12.36 -8.80 -0.67
C ILE A 135 13.87 -8.73 -0.49
N GLU A 136 14.61 -8.83 -1.57
CA GLU A 136 16.05 -8.59 -1.65
C GLU A 136 16.34 -7.81 -2.93
N LEU A 137 17.06 -6.70 -2.79
CA LEU A 137 17.32 -5.80 -3.91
C LEU A 137 18.62 -5.04 -3.71
N ARG A 138 19.09 -4.42 -4.78
CA ARG A 138 20.10 -3.37 -4.76
C ARG A 138 19.42 -2.03 -5.01
N ALA A 139 19.63 -1.10 -4.09
CA ALA A 139 19.18 0.27 -4.20
C ALA A 139 20.35 1.15 -4.70
N PHE A 140 20.16 1.88 -5.79
CA PHE A 140 21.16 2.75 -6.39
C PHE A 140 20.90 4.22 -6.10
N ALA A 141 21.96 4.99 -5.92
CA ALA A 141 21.90 6.44 -6.06
C ALA A 141 21.40 6.80 -7.49
N PRO A 142 20.93 8.04 -7.73
CA PRO A 142 20.39 8.41 -9.04
C PRO A 142 21.36 8.12 -10.19
N ARG A 143 20.88 7.41 -11.20
CA ARG A 143 21.61 7.09 -12.43
C ARG A 143 20.82 7.52 -13.65
N THR A 144 21.52 7.76 -14.75
CA THR A 144 20.97 8.13 -16.05
C THR A 144 21.69 7.37 -17.15
N TRP A 145 21.05 7.21 -18.30
CA TRP A 145 21.69 6.62 -19.47
C TRP A 145 22.62 7.62 -20.16
N LEU A 146 23.88 7.24 -20.36
CA LEU A 146 24.87 8.03 -21.08
C LEU A 146 25.28 7.33 -22.37
N PRO A 147 25.56 8.08 -23.46
CA PRO A 147 26.13 7.52 -24.68
C PRO A 147 27.46 6.80 -24.39
N GLU A 148 27.62 5.61 -24.94
CA GLU A 148 28.90 4.93 -24.92
C GLU A 148 29.81 5.49 -26.03
N LEU A 149 31.00 5.96 -25.65
CA LEU A 149 31.94 6.55 -26.60
C LEU A 149 32.41 5.48 -27.60
N GLY A 150 32.28 5.76 -28.90
CA GLY A 150 32.70 4.84 -29.96
C GLY A 150 31.67 3.76 -30.33
N ALA A 151 30.47 3.78 -29.74
CA ALA A 151 29.41 2.83 -30.07
C ALA A 151 28.07 3.53 -30.35
N ILE A 152 27.69 3.60 -31.64
CA ILE A 152 26.43 4.21 -32.07
C ILE A 152 25.26 3.42 -31.47
N GLY A 153 24.37 4.13 -30.77
CA GLY A 153 23.15 3.55 -30.19
C GLY A 153 23.36 2.76 -28.90
N ARG A 154 24.60 2.57 -28.43
CA ARG A 154 24.85 1.96 -27.11
C ARG A 154 24.79 3.01 -26.01
N LEU A 155 24.19 2.62 -24.90
CA LEU A 155 24.05 3.41 -23.69
C LEU A 155 24.61 2.64 -22.52
N ARG A 156 25.23 3.36 -21.59
CA ARG A 156 25.69 2.83 -20.30
C ARG A 156 25.06 3.61 -19.15
N ALA A 157 24.84 2.96 -18.03
CA ALA A 157 24.41 3.65 -16.82
C ALA A 157 25.54 4.59 -16.31
N SER A 158 25.17 5.78 -15.83
CA SER A 158 26.07 6.61 -15.02
C SER A 158 26.32 5.98 -13.64
N GLY A 159 27.38 6.42 -12.95
CA GLY A 159 27.80 5.79 -11.68
C GLY A 159 28.47 6.72 -10.66
N GLU A 160 28.41 8.04 -10.86
CA GLU A 160 29.13 9.01 -10.02
C GLU A 160 28.31 9.50 -8.81
N ALA A 161 26.99 9.39 -8.87
CA ALA A 161 26.12 9.84 -7.79
C ALA A 161 26.26 8.94 -6.56
N THR A 162 26.10 9.54 -5.38
CA THR A 162 26.08 8.84 -4.10
C THR A 162 24.88 9.27 -3.26
N ALA A 163 24.39 8.39 -2.40
CA ALA A 163 23.29 8.67 -1.49
C ALA A 163 23.49 7.96 -0.14
N SER A 164 23.12 8.62 0.96
CA SER A 164 23.12 8.02 2.30
C SER A 164 21.81 7.30 2.63
N ARG A 165 20.73 7.57 1.87
CA ARG A 165 19.47 6.85 1.95
C ARG A 165 18.78 6.79 0.60
N ILE A 166 18.16 5.67 0.25
CA ILE A 166 17.46 5.46 -1.03
C ILE A 166 16.06 4.88 -0.75
N PRO A 167 14.98 5.50 -1.26
CA PRO A 167 13.62 5.03 -1.02
C PRO A 167 13.38 3.68 -1.70
N LEU A 168 12.84 2.71 -0.95
CA LEU A 168 12.51 1.38 -1.45
C LEU A 168 11.07 1.32 -1.97
N LEU A 169 10.66 2.31 -2.76
CA LEU A 169 9.26 2.57 -3.07
C LEU A 169 8.96 2.37 -4.56
N ARG A 170 7.75 1.91 -4.90
CA ARG A 170 7.33 1.58 -6.27
C ARG A 170 7.67 2.61 -7.37
N PRO A 171 7.56 3.94 -7.16
CA PRO A 171 7.85 4.93 -8.20
C PRO A 171 9.32 4.97 -8.62
N PHE A 172 10.20 4.38 -7.81
CA PHE A 172 11.64 4.27 -8.06
C PHE A 172 12.06 2.88 -8.58
N ALA A 173 11.13 1.92 -8.68
CA ALA A 173 11.36 0.63 -9.31
C ALA A 173 11.17 0.70 -10.83
N PHE A 174 11.61 -0.36 -11.52
CA PHE A 174 11.45 -0.49 -12.97
C PHE A 174 9.99 -0.30 -13.41
N GLY A 175 9.77 0.42 -14.51
CA GLY A 175 8.47 0.66 -15.10
C GLY A 175 8.33 2.08 -15.65
N GLY A 176 7.13 2.63 -15.57
CA GLY A 176 6.82 4.00 -15.98
C GLY A 176 5.95 4.11 -17.22
N GLN A 177 5.87 5.32 -17.74
CA GLN A 177 5.05 5.68 -18.90
C GLN A 177 5.88 6.50 -19.89
N GLU A 178 5.63 6.27 -21.18
CA GLU A 178 6.21 7.06 -22.27
C GLU A 178 5.11 7.56 -23.20
N LYS A 179 5.04 8.88 -23.35
CA LYS A 179 4.16 9.54 -24.30
C LYS A 179 4.82 9.56 -25.67
N ASP A 180 4.14 8.98 -26.64
CA ASP A 180 4.53 9.04 -28.04
C ASP A 180 4.45 10.49 -28.55
N PRO A 181 5.54 11.08 -29.03
CA PRO A 181 5.56 12.47 -29.46
C PRO A 181 4.78 12.72 -30.76
N GLN A 182 4.60 11.70 -31.60
CA GLN A 182 3.89 11.82 -32.89
C GLN A 182 2.39 11.66 -32.71
N THR A 183 1.96 10.66 -31.93
CA THR A 183 0.54 10.33 -31.77
C THR A 183 -0.07 10.92 -30.50
N GLY A 184 0.76 11.32 -29.53
CA GLY A 184 0.33 11.75 -28.21
C GLY A 184 -0.13 10.59 -27.30
N HIS A 185 -0.11 9.35 -27.79
CA HIS A 185 -0.55 8.17 -27.05
C HIS A 185 0.41 7.87 -25.89
N VAL A 186 -0.13 7.62 -24.70
CA VAL A 186 0.65 7.24 -23.52
C VAL A 186 0.73 5.72 -23.46
N ASN A 187 1.95 5.20 -23.55
CA ASN A 187 2.23 3.78 -23.36
C ASN A 187 2.72 3.58 -21.94
N ALA A 188 2.27 2.54 -21.28
CA ALA A 188 2.61 2.27 -19.89
C ALA A 188 3.20 0.88 -19.75
N PHE A 189 4.20 0.75 -18.88
CA PHE A 189 4.63 -0.55 -18.40
C PHE A 189 3.60 -1.07 -17.40
N GLU A 190 2.66 -1.89 -17.89
CA GLU A 190 1.48 -2.37 -17.16
C GLU A 190 1.76 -2.89 -15.73
N PRO A 191 2.87 -3.60 -15.44
CA PRO A 191 3.15 -4.04 -14.08
C PRO A 191 3.43 -2.90 -13.09
N ASN A 192 3.98 -1.77 -13.55
CA ASN A 192 4.33 -0.60 -12.72
C ASN A 192 4.31 0.71 -13.52
N PRO A 193 3.12 1.23 -13.89
CA PRO A 193 2.99 2.45 -14.68
C PRO A 193 3.50 3.71 -13.95
N GLU A 194 3.60 3.68 -12.62
CA GLU A 194 4.16 4.75 -11.79
C GLU A 194 5.69 4.69 -11.64
N GLY A 195 6.32 3.62 -12.13
CA GLY A 195 7.76 3.38 -12.04
C GLY A 195 8.62 4.29 -12.92
N MET A 196 9.85 3.89 -13.13
CA MET A 196 10.78 4.55 -14.05
C MET A 196 11.74 3.57 -14.71
N GLY A 197 12.37 4.00 -15.80
CA GLY A 197 13.40 3.23 -16.49
C GLY A 197 12.92 2.36 -17.63
N TRP A 198 11.61 2.33 -17.93
CA TRP A 198 11.08 1.71 -19.14
C TRP A 198 11.03 2.72 -20.29
N TYR A 199 11.66 2.37 -21.41
CA TYR A 199 11.77 3.21 -22.61
C TYR A 199 11.52 2.37 -23.86
N ARG A 200 10.89 2.97 -24.88
CA ARG A 200 10.58 2.31 -26.16
C ARG A 200 11.67 2.49 -27.21
N SER A 201 12.66 3.34 -26.97
CA SER A 201 13.79 3.55 -27.88
C SER A 201 15.05 4.02 -27.16
N ALA A 202 16.22 3.72 -27.74
CA ALA A 202 17.50 4.26 -27.27
C ALA A 202 17.53 5.80 -27.25
N ALA A 203 16.84 6.45 -28.18
CA ALA A 203 16.74 7.90 -28.24
C ALA A 203 15.98 8.47 -27.03
N ALA A 204 14.88 7.81 -26.63
CA ALA A 204 14.12 8.18 -25.43
C ALA A 204 14.87 7.85 -24.13
N ALA A 205 15.63 6.75 -24.12
CA ALA A 205 16.43 6.37 -22.96
C ALA A 205 17.60 7.33 -22.71
N ARG A 206 18.22 7.90 -23.76
CA ARG A 206 19.41 8.75 -23.63
C ARG A 206 19.17 9.95 -22.69
N GLY A 207 19.96 10.02 -21.62
CA GLY A 207 19.86 11.05 -20.57
C GLY A 207 18.72 10.83 -19.59
N ALA A 208 17.84 9.86 -19.84
CA ALA A 208 16.71 9.55 -18.99
C ALA A 208 17.15 8.70 -17.78
N PRO A 209 16.40 8.77 -16.67
CA PRO A 209 16.82 8.18 -15.41
C PRO A 209 16.57 6.67 -15.30
N LEU A 210 17.56 5.92 -14.83
CA LEU A 210 17.39 4.50 -14.51
C LEU A 210 16.55 4.31 -13.25
N PRO A 211 15.91 3.13 -13.04
CA PRO A 211 15.30 2.82 -11.76
C PRO A 211 16.37 2.81 -10.67
N TRP A 212 15.95 3.15 -9.47
CA TRP A 212 16.82 3.12 -8.32
C TRP A 212 16.80 1.75 -7.65
N LEU A 213 15.84 0.88 -7.99
CA LEU A 213 15.69 -0.44 -7.39
C LEU A 213 15.83 -1.52 -8.46
N GLU A 214 16.78 -2.44 -8.25
CA GLU A 214 16.99 -3.61 -9.10
C GLU A 214 17.04 -4.88 -8.23
N PRO A 215 16.59 -6.04 -8.74
CA PRO A 215 16.82 -7.33 -8.09
C PRO A 215 18.32 -7.58 -7.90
N LEU A 216 18.70 -8.18 -6.77
CA LEU A 216 20.12 -8.39 -6.45
C LEU A 216 20.80 -9.39 -7.41
N ASP A 217 20.02 -10.31 -7.95
CA ASP A 217 20.44 -11.37 -8.88
C ASP A 217 20.36 -10.95 -10.35
N ARG A 218 19.78 -9.79 -10.66
CA ARG A 218 19.58 -9.32 -12.03
C ARG A 218 19.68 -7.81 -12.15
N ALA A 219 20.84 -7.36 -12.64
CA ALA A 219 21.10 -5.95 -12.90
C ALA A 219 20.65 -5.51 -14.30
N ILE A 220 20.33 -4.23 -14.45
CA ILE A 220 20.13 -3.58 -15.75
C ILE A 220 21.49 -3.31 -16.38
N THR A 221 21.68 -3.79 -17.61
CA THR A 221 22.92 -3.65 -18.37
C THR A 221 22.73 -2.86 -19.67
N THR A 222 21.57 -2.99 -20.30
CA THR A 222 21.20 -2.25 -21.51
C THR A 222 19.88 -1.50 -21.31
N TRP A 223 19.60 -0.51 -22.16
CA TRP A 223 18.41 0.33 -22.03
C TRP A 223 17.09 -0.41 -22.33
N ASP A 224 17.18 -1.50 -23.10
CA ASP A 224 16.07 -2.35 -23.51
C ASP A 224 15.89 -3.58 -22.60
N ASP A 225 16.70 -3.71 -21.53
CA ASP A 225 16.46 -4.70 -20.49
C ASP A 225 15.09 -4.49 -19.84
N THR A 226 14.38 -5.59 -19.60
CA THR A 226 13.10 -5.58 -18.90
C THR A 226 13.21 -6.34 -17.58
N LEU A 227 12.84 -5.68 -16.48
CA LEU A 227 12.82 -6.27 -15.15
C LEU A 227 11.40 -6.35 -14.59
N GLU A 228 11.18 -7.31 -13.70
CA GLU A 228 10.01 -7.27 -12.83
C GLU A 228 10.22 -6.17 -11.76
N PRO A 229 9.25 -5.25 -11.59
CA PRO A 229 9.33 -4.21 -10.58
C PRO A 229 9.51 -4.81 -9.17
N ILE A 230 10.58 -4.37 -8.49
CA ILE A 230 10.88 -4.77 -7.12
C ILE A 230 10.89 -3.55 -6.21
N ALA A 231 9.95 -3.49 -5.26
CA ALA A 231 9.83 -2.40 -4.29
C ALA A 231 8.99 -2.81 -3.09
N LEU A 232 9.06 -1.98 -2.05
CA LEU A 232 8.08 -1.94 -0.98
C LEU A 232 6.95 -0.95 -1.32
N GLY A 233 5.93 -0.95 -0.49
CA GLY A 233 4.80 -0.04 -0.54
C GLY A 233 3.52 -0.68 -1.06
N HIS A 234 2.50 0.16 -1.23
CA HIS A 234 1.19 -0.28 -1.66
C HIS A 234 1.20 -0.65 -3.16
N VAL A 235 0.57 -1.78 -3.50
CA VAL A 235 0.32 -2.22 -4.87
C VAL A 235 -1.15 -1.94 -5.21
N PRO A 236 -1.45 -0.99 -6.11
CA PRO A 236 -2.83 -0.71 -6.47
C PRO A 236 -3.52 -1.93 -7.09
N PRO A 237 -4.81 -2.19 -6.78
CA PRO A 237 -5.56 -3.32 -7.33
C PRO A 237 -5.66 -3.32 -8.86
N THR A 238 -5.47 -2.16 -9.48
CA THR A 238 -5.53 -1.94 -10.92
C THR A 238 -4.25 -2.30 -11.66
N THR A 239 -3.14 -2.56 -10.95
CA THR A 239 -1.89 -3.01 -11.59
C THR A 239 -1.93 -4.51 -11.86
N SER A 240 -1.54 -4.94 -13.07
CA SER A 240 -1.50 -6.36 -13.45
C SER A 240 -0.66 -7.22 -12.49
N HIS A 241 0.30 -6.61 -11.79
CA HIS A 241 1.13 -7.23 -10.76
C HIS A 241 0.35 -7.73 -9.53
N ALA A 242 -0.81 -7.14 -9.21
CA ALA A 242 -1.67 -7.61 -8.12
C ALA A 242 -2.20 -9.04 -8.39
N ALA A 243 -2.19 -9.50 -9.64
CA ALA A 243 -2.54 -10.87 -10.00
C ALA A 243 -1.42 -11.88 -9.65
N THR A 244 -0.16 -11.46 -9.70
CA THR A 244 1.04 -12.31 -9.51
C THR A 244 1.46 -12.40 -8.04
N CYS A 245 1.24 -11.35 -7.24
CA CYS A 245 1.47 -11.37 -5.77
C CYS A 245 0.45 -12.21 -4.99
N ARG A 246 -0.33 -13.06 -5.67
CA ARG A 246 -1.09 -14.12 -4.99
C ARG A 246 -0.09 -15.05 -4.32
N ALA A 247 -0.14 -15.07 -2.99
CA ALA A 247 0.66 -15.92 -2.10
C ALA A 247 1.04 -17.27 -2.72
N PRO A 248 2.27 -17.79 -2.46
CA PRO A 248 2.68 -19.09 -2.94
C PRO A 248 1.58 -20.11 -2.61
N SER A 249 1.14 -20.83 -3.65
CA SER A 249 0.09 -21.81 -3.58
C SER A 249 0.30 -22.73 -2.39
N ALA A 250 -0.63 -22.68 -1.43
CA ALA A 250 -0.81 -23.77 -0.49
C ALA A 250 -0.99 -25.07 -1.29
N THR A 251 -0.31 -26.10 -0.83
CA THR A 251 -0.27 -27.49 -1.29
C THR A 251 -1.62 -27.95 -1.89
N PRO A 252 -1.62 -28.66 -3.04
CA PRO A 252 -2.86 -29.11 -3.66
C PRO A 252 -3.50 -30.19 -2.78
N GLY A 253 -4.58 -29.86 -2.09
CA GLY A 253 -5.28 -30.84 -1.26
C GLY A 253 -6.56 -30.42 -0.56
N ASN A 254 -6.93 -29.13 -0.54
CA ASN A 254 -8.23 -28.74 0.00
C ASN A 254 -8.67 -27.36 -0.53
N ARG A 255 -9.48 -27.34 -1.60
CA ARG A 255 -10.19 -26.14 -2.06
C ARG A 255 -11.66 -26.26 -1.62
N PRO A 256 -12.16 -25.43 -0.69
CA PRO A 256 -13.57 -25.08 -0.71
C PRO A 256 -13.86 -24.21 -1.95
N ALA A 257 -15.04 -24.40 -2.53
CA ALA A 257 -15.47 -23.75 -3.77
C ALA A 257 -15.35 -22.21 -3.69
N ARG A 258 -14.80 -21.59 -4.74
CA ARG A 258 -14.74 -20.14 -4.89
C ARG A 258 -16.15 -19.57 -5.13
N PRO A 259 -16.56 -18.49 -4.46
CA PRO A 259 -17.64 -17.66 -4.98
C PRO A 259 -17.12 -16.90 -6.21
N THR A 260 -17.84 -17.00 -7.32
CA THR A 260 -17.60 -16.24 -8.55
C THR A 260 -18.00 -14.78 -8.35
N CYS A 261 -17.04 -13.85 -8.38
CA CYS A 261 -17.36 -12.43 -8.53
C CYS A 261 -17.93 -12.17 -9.94
N PRO A 262 -19.12 -11.55 -10.07
CA PRO A 262 -19.60 -11.10 -11.36
C PRO A 262 -18.79 -9.88 -11.85
N ARG A 263 -18.41 -9.89 -13.13
CA ARG A 263 -17.80 -8.75 -13.83
C ARG A 263 -18.73 -7.54 -13.76
N ILE A 264 -18.21 -6.40 -13.30
CA ILE A 264 -18.90 -5.11 -13.39
C ILE A 264 -18.73 -4.60 -14.83
N SER A 265 -19.82 -4.59 -15.59
CA SER A 265 -19.91 -3.88 -16.86
C SER A 265 -20.18 -2.40 -16.59
N THR A 266 -19.37 -1.51 -17.16
CA THR A 266 -19.58 -0.06 -17.14
C THR A 266 -20.71 0.32 -18.09
N HIS A 267 -21.87 0.71 -17.56
CA HIS A 267 -22.85 1.49 -18.34
C HIS A 267 -23.48 2.62 -17.53
N ALA A 268 -23.85 3.65 -18.31
CA ALA A 268 -24.09 5.03 -17.98
C ALA A 268 -25.22 5.33 -16.98
N THR A 269 -25.04 6.50 -16.37
CA THR A 269 -25.88 7.33 -15.53
C THR A 269 -27.34 7.43 -15.98
N THR A 270 -28.28 7.15 -15.06
CA THR A 270 -29.59 7.82 -15.03
C THR A 270 -30.09 7.90 -13.59
N THR A 271 -30.41 9.10 -13.15
CA THR A 271 -30.83 9.46 -11.79
C THR A 271 -32.25 8.97 -11.46
N PRO A 272 -32.51 8.37 -10.28
CA PRO A 272 -33.88 8.18 -9.80
C PRO A 272 -34.27 9.20 -8.72
N ARG A 273 -35.49 9.74 -8.87
CA ARG A 273 -36.23 10.58 -7.91
C ARG A 273 -36.50 9.86 -6.56
N PRO A 274 -36.69 10.59 -5.46
CA PRO A 274 -36.91 9.99 -4.15
C PRO A 274 -38.32 9.42 -4.00
N MET A 275 -38.41 8.14 -3.63
CA MET A 275 -39.65 7.46 -3.29
C MET A 275 -39.86 7.56 -1.76
N ARG A 276 -40.97 8.17 -1.33
CA ARG A 276 -41.42 8.15 0.08
C ARG A 276 -41.97 6.77 0.39
N CYS A 277 -41.55 6.19 1.52
CA CYS A 277 -42.17 4.98 2.06
C CYS A 277 -42.63 5.24 3.50
N ASN A 278 -43.93 5.05 3.71
CA ASN A 278 -44.62 5.07 5.00
C ASN A 278 -44.96 3.63 5.40
N CYS A 279 -45.23 3.45 6.71
CA CYS A 279 -45.75 2.25 7.39
C CYS A 279 -44.67 1.26 7.87
N ALA A 280 -44.84 0.52 8.97
CA ALA A 280 -45.64 0.65 10.19
C ALA A 280 -45.11 -0.47 11.14
N LYS A 281 -45.40 -0.32 12.43
CA LYS A 281 -45.10 -1.21 13.58
C LYS A 281 -45.13 -2.73 13.32
N ALA A 282 -44.15 -3.46 13.87
CA ALA A 282 -44.31 -4.81 14.45
C ALA A 282 -43.13 -5.14 15.40
N PRO A 283 -43.30 -6.05 16.39
CA PRO A 283 -42.76 -5.87 17.74
C PRO A 283 -41.47 -6.64 18.06
N ALA A 284 -40.85 -6.22 19.16
CA ALA A 284 -39.66 -6.78 19.78
C ALA A 284 -39.86 -8.25 20.21
N ARG A 285 -38.90 -9.11 19.87
CA ARG A 285 -38.64 -10.37 20.56
C ARG A 285 -37.20 -10.36 21.08
N ALA A 286 -37.09 -10.42 22.40
CA ALA A 286 -35.86 -10.66 23.12
C ALA A 286 -35.42 -12.12 22.96
N MET A 287 -34.11 -12.36 22.92
CA MET A 287 -33.45 -13.50 23.57
C MET A 287 -31.92 -13.29 23.63
N PRO A 288 -31.20 -13.97 24.55
CA PRO A 288 -30.06 -13.42 25.25
C PRO A 288 -28.73 -14.09 24.88
N TRP A 289 -27.62 -13.35 24.96
CA TRP A 289 -26.29 -13.91 25.20
C TRP A 289 -25.55 -13.11 26.27
N PRO A 290 -24.73 -13.74 27.12
CA PRO A 290 -24.22 -13.13 28.35
C PRO A 290 -22.99 -12.26 28.09
N CYS A 291 -23.00 -11.06 28.67
CA CYS A 291 -21.87 -10.16 28.72
C CYS A 291 -20.87 -10.66 29.77
N MET A 292 -19.66 -10.98 29.33
CA MET A 292 -18.57 -11.50 30.17
C MET A 292 -17.66 -10.34 30.59
N ALA A 293 -18.05 -9.56 31.60
CA ALA A 293 -17.16 -8.63 32.30
C ALA A 293 -17.77 -8.14 33.63
N CYS A 294 -17.54 -8.86 34.72
CA CYS A 294 -17.56 -8.29 36.07
C CYS A 294 -16.83 -9.23 37.05
N ARG A 295 -15.49 -9.17 37.07
CA ARG A 295 -14.68 -9.62 38.21
C ARG A 295 -14.07 -8.39 38.86
N LYS A 296 -14.62 -8.04 40.03
CA LYS A 296 -14.00 -7.45 41.24
C LYS A 296 -14.94 -6.42 41.87
N GLY A 297 -15.61 -6.87 42.93
CA GLY A 297 -15.91 -6.07 44.12
C GLY A 297 -16.74 -4.80 43.95
N ALA A 298 -18.06 -4.96 43.80
CA ALA A 298 -19.02 -3.95 44.25
C ALA A 298 -20.30 -4.66 44.71
N ARG A 299 -20.70 -4.42 45.97
CA ARG A 299 -21.94 -4.95 46.56
C ARG A 299 -23.13 -4.23 45.92
N CYS A 300 -24.02 -4.95 45.23
CA CYS A 300 -25.32 -4.42 44.85
C CYS A 300 -26.32 -4.68 45.99
N ILE A 301 -26.80 -3.59 46.60
CA ILE A 301 -27.93 -3.59 47.53
C ILE A 301 -29.21 -3.82 46.71
N SER A 302 -30.00 -4.82 47.07
CA SER A 302 -31.29 -5.12 46.42
C SER A 302 -32.37 -4.11 46.84
N PRO A 303 -33.20 -3.58 45.93
CA PRO A 303 -34.42 -2.89 46.33
C PRO A 303 -35.49 -3.94 46.67
N GLY A 304 -35.99 -3.89 47.91
CA GLY A 304 -37.07 -4.73 48.40
C GLY A 304 -38.41 -4.46 47.70
N PRO A 305 -39.34 -5.43 47.73
CA PRO A 305 -40.62 -5.31 47.03
C PRO A 305 -41.54 -4.30 47.72
N ARG A 306 -42.15 -3.41 46.91
CA ARG A 306 -43.29 -2.60 47.34
C ARG A 306 -44.54 -3.48 47.37
N SER A 307 -45.20 -3.53 48.52
CA SER A 307 -46.53 -4.07 48.71
C SER A 307 -47.59 -2.98 48.55
N ARG A 308 -48.55 -3.25 47.66
CA ARG A 308 -49.86 -2.61 47.43
C ARG A 308 -49.88 -1.16 46.93
#